data_AF-A0AAV7HCQ6-F1
#
_entry.id   AF-A0AAV7HCQ6-F1
#
_cell.length_a   1.000
_cell.length_b   1.000
_cell.length_c   1.000
_cell.angle_alpha   90.00
_cell.angle_beta   90.00
_cell.angle_gamma   90.00
#
_symmetry.space_group_name_H-M   'P 1'
#
loop_
_entity.id
_entity.type
_entity.pdbx_description
1 polymer ?
#
loop_
_entity_poly.entity_id
_entity_poly.type
_entity_poly.pdbx_seq_one_letter_code
_entity_poly.pdbx_strand_id
1 'polypeptide(L)'
;MALDSWLTKMRSAISTSLQSVRSTMIPDTTATATTLPLVSRRKENVSILAFEVAGLMSKLLQLWLSLSDASLSRLRNDTIALPGVQKFISSDENFLLSLACADLIETLCSAAASTSALTRRCADPALRQFDLLFKDFADSDCDPYRWTMTWKEMETKAKKMNRYVTATAALYKEMDELAEAERGLRKLCSQAFLAGKVVSAADAQQRIFWQRQEVQYLKQRASLWCCTFDSAVSLLARSSFTILARIKQVFGINDKPTSQILSAAAVHPANIETPAKKSANFLETSSAMLIPPGTTLGAAALAAHYASLIVMMERMMREPKAVGREAREELYGILPWSVRALLRARLKGMSWVEAPDAGLAAEWRVTMRQIIDWLGPIAHGTIRWQGESSFERRSAAVPRANVLLLQTLYFANREKVEAAIVELLVGLNYVWRFELCQSLEA
;
A
#
# COMPACT_ATOMS: atom_id res chain seq x y z
N MET A 1 -2.97 -58.54 -10.86
CA MET A 1 -4.23 -58.65 -10.07
C MET A 1 -4.47 -57.45 -9.14
N ALA A 2 -3.67 -57.22 -8.09
CA ALA A 2 -3.89 -56.06 -7.19
C ALA A 2 -3.53 -54.70 -7.82
N LEU A 3 -2.49 -54.66 -8.66
CA LEU A 3 -2.04 -53.44 -9.36
C LEU A 3 -3.05 -52.99 -10.43
N ASP A 4 -3.61 -53.93 -11.19
CA ASP A 4 -4.65 -53.65 -12.20
C ASP A 4 -5.96 -53.21 -11.57
N SER A 5 -6.31 -53.78 -10.40
CA SER A 5 -7.45 -53.35 -9.58
C SER A 5 -7.27 -51.92 -9.05
N TRP A 6 -6.05 -51.53 -8.70
CA TRP A 6 -5.75 -50.16 -8.27
C TRP A 6 -5.75 -49.18 -9.44
N LEU A 7 -5.16 -49.54 -10.59
CA LEU A 7 -5.14 -48.71 -11.80
C LEU A 7 -6.54 -48.51 -12.40
N THR A 8 -7.41 -49.51 -12.34
CA THR A 8 -8.82 -49.40 -12.78
C THR A 8 -9.63 -48.51 -11.85
N LYS A 9 -9.43 -48.61 -10.52
CA LYS A 9 -10.04 -47.69 -9.54
C LYS A 9 -9.52 -46.26 -9.67
N MET A 10 -8.24 -46.09 -9.97
CA MET A 10 -7.64 -44.78 -10.21
C MET A 10 -8.16 -44.16 -11.52
N ARG A 11 -8.26 -44.94 -12.61
CA ARG A 11 -8.88 -44.49 -13.87
C ARG A 11 -10.36 -44.14 -13.69
N SER A 12 -11.12 -44.92 -12.91
CA SER A 12 -12.54 -44.61 -12.67
C SER A 12 -12.71 -43.34 -11.83
N ALA A 13 -11.85 -43.11 -10.82
CA ALA A 13 -11.85 -41.90 -10.00
C ALA A 13 -11.49 -40.64 -10.80
N ILE A 14 -10.58 -40.75 -11.77
CA ILE A 14 -10.23 -39.64 -12.67
C ILE A 14 -11.35 -39.36 -13.68
N SER A 15 -12.01 -40.42 -14.18
CA SER A 15 -13.13 -40.30 -15.13
C SER A 15 -14.38 -39.66 -14.48
N THR A 16 -14.71 -40.05 -13.24
CA THR A 16 -15.85 -39.47 -12.50
C THR A 16 -15.59 -38.03 -12.07
N SER A 17 -14.34 -37.69 -11.74
CA SER A 17 -13.91 -36.30 -11.50
C SER A 17 -14.10 -35.43 -12.76
N LEU A 18 -13.75 -35.94 -13.95
CA LEU A 18 -13.92 -35.22 -15.22
C LEU A 18 -15.39 -35.12 -15.66
N GLN A 19 -16.22 -36.13 -15.40
CA GLN A 19 -17.65 -36.10 -15.71
C GLN A 19 -18.42 -35.12 -14.79
N SER A 20 -18.06 -35.04 -13.51
CA SER A 20 -18.63 -34.06 -12.56
C SER A 20 -18.38 -32.61 -13.00
N VAL A 21 -17.21 -32.34 -13.58
CA VAL A 21 -16.84 -31.03 -14.15
C VAL A 21 -17.55 -30.77 -15.49
N ARG A 22 -17.89 -31.81 -16.26
CA ARG A 22 -18.60 -31.66 -17.55
C ARG A 22 -20.10 -31.42 -17.38
N SER A 23 -20.72 -32.02 -16.36
CA SER A 23 -22.15 -31.81 -16.04
C SER A 23 -22.45 -30.43 -15.45
N THR A 24 -21.44 -29.64 -15.10
CA THR A 24 -21.61 -28.25 -14.65
C THR A 24 -21.61 -27.22 -15.80
N MET A 25 -21.52 -27.65 -17.06
CA MET A 25 -21.42 -26.75 -18.24
C MET A 25 -22.44 -27.00 -19.38
N ILE A 26 -23.56 -27.69 -19.14
CA ILE A 26 -24.62 -27.83 -20.16
C ILE A 26 -25.96 -27.43 -19.52
N PRO A 27 -26.61 -26.33 -19.96
CA PRO A 27 -27.98 -26.04 -19.57
C PRO A 27 -28.93 -26.80 -20.50
N ASP A 28 -29.52 -27.89 -19.99
CA ASP A 28 -30.56 -28.61 -20.71
C ASP A 28 -31.80 -27.73 -20.87
N THR A 29 -32.15 -27.49 -22.13
CA THR A 29 -33.29 -26.70 -22.57
C THR A 29 -34.44 -27.66 -22.86
N THR A 30 -35.44 -27.73 -21.99
CA THR A 30 -36.79 -28.17 -22.36
C THR A 30 -37.84 -27.39 -21.56
N ALA A 31 -38.62 -26.60 -22.28
CA ALA A 31 -39.70 -25.77 -21.78
C ALA A 31 -41.01 -26.58 -21.59
N THR A 32 -41.72 -26.32 -20.50
CA THR A 32 -43.19 -26.29 -20.45
C THR A 32 -43.63 -25.31 -19.36
N ALA A 33 -44.58 -24.45 -19.73
CA ALA A 33 -44.97 -23.24 -19.02
C ALA A 33 -45.91 -23.47 -17.83
N THR A 34 -45.94 -22.44 -16.96
CA THR A 34 -47.06 -21.96 -16.11
C THR A 34 -46.86 -22.10 -14.61
N THR A 35 -46.15 -21.14 -14.01
CA THR A 35 -46.56 -20.32 -12.85
C THR A 35 -45.37 -19.44 -12.46
N LEU A 36 -45.56 -18.12 -12.45
CA LEU A 36 -44.54 -17.14 -12.07
C LEU A 36 -44.09 -17.38 -10.62
N PRO A 37 -42.82 -17.74 -10.34
CA PRO A 37 -42.26 -17.52 -9.03
C PRO A 37 -41.67 -16.11 -9.01
N LEU A 38 -42.04 -15.32 -8.02
CA LEU A 38 -41.30 -14.15 -7.58
C LEU A 38 -39.80 -14.52 -7.58
N VAL A 39 -39.01 -13.91 -8.47
CA VAL A 39 -37.56 -14.18 -8.56
C VAL A 39 -36.94 -13.62 -7.28
N SER A 40 -36.92 -14.41 -6.22
CA SER A 40 -36.01 -14.22 -5.11
C SER A 40 -34.61 -14.40 -5.70
N ARG A 41 -33.97 -13.28 -6.06
CA ARG A 41 -32.56 -13.25 -6.48
C ARG A 41 -31.78 -14.06 -5.43
N ARG A 42 -31.21 -15.20 -5.84
CA ARG A 42 -30.31 -15.97 -4.97
C ARG A 42 -29.29 -15.00 -4.41
N LYS A 43 -29.06 -15.04 -3.09
CA LYS A 43 -27.98 -14.28 -2.46
C LYS A 43 -26.68 -14.70 -3.15
N GLU A 44 -26.14 -13.83 -4.00
CA GLU A 44 -24.87 -14.09 -4.66
C GLU A 44 -23.76 -14.08 -3.59
N ASN A 45 -22.93 -15.12 -3.57
CA ASN A 45 -21.79 -15.19 -2.67
C ASN A 45 -20.59 -14.48 -3.30
N VAL A 46 -19.70 -13.95 -2.47
CA VAL A 46 -18.49 -13.24 -2.94
C VAL A 46 -17.60 -14.15 -3.81
N SER A 47 -17.47 -15.44 -3.49
CA SER A 47 -16.79 -16.47 -4.29
C SER A 47 -15.40 -16.03 -4.80
N ILE A 48 -15.17 -15.95 -6.12
CA ILE A 48 -13.88 -15.58 -6.73
C ILE A 48 -13.45 -14.15 -6.33
N LEU A 49 -14.39 -13.26 -6.06
CA LEU A 49 -14.10 -11.90 -5.60
C LEU A 49 -13.62 -11.85 -4.14
N ALA A 50 -13.54 -12.98 -3.44
CA ALA A 50 -13.14 -13.01 -2.03
C ALA A 50 -11.75 -12.39 -1.83
N PHE A 51 -10.83 -12.62 -2.77
CA PHE A 51 -9.48 -12.06 -2.73
C PHE A 51 -9.46 -10.54 -2.94
N GLU A 52 -10.28 -10.03 -3.86
CA GLU A 52 -10.41 -8.59 -4.09
C GLU A 52 -11.05 -7.89 -2.88
N VAL A 53 -12.14 -8.46 -2.36
CA VAL A 53 -12.82 -7.95 -1.16
C VAL A 53 -11.89 -8.01 0.07
N ALA A 54 -11.11 -9.09 0.23
CA ALA A 54 -10.09 -9.17 1.28
C ALA A 54 -9.01 -8.09 1.10
N GLY A 55 -8.58 -7.81 -0.12
CA GLY A 55 -7.66 -6.71 -0.43
C GLY A 55 -8.23 -5.35 0.00
N LEU A 56 -9.50 -5.08 -0.28
CA LEU A 56 -10.18 -3.85 0.15
C LEU A 56 -10.34 -3.78 1.67
N MET A 57 -10.72 -4.88 2.33
CA MET A 57 -10.79 -4.95 3.79
C MET A 57 -9.43 -4.67 4.43
N SER A 58 -8.34 -5.20 3.86
CA SER A 58 -6.98 -4.95 4.33
C SER A 58 -6.61 -3.46 4.21
N LYS A 59 -6.90 -2.82 3.06
CA LYS A 59 -6.66 -1.39 2.86
C LYS A 59 -7.43 -0.52 3.87
N LEU A 60 -8.72 -0.76 4.04
CA LEU A 60 -9.54 -0.03 5.01
C LEU A 60 -9.08 -0.27 6.45
N LEU A 61 -8.65 -1.50 6.77
CA LEU A 61 -8.08 -1.81 8.08
C LEU A 61 -6.77 -1.04 8.33
N GLN A 62 -5.87 -0.94 7.34
CA GLN A 62 -4.64 -0.14 7.48
C GLN A 62 -4.95 1.34 7.70
N LEU A 63 -5.90 1.89 6.93
CA LEU A 63 -6.35 3.27 7.12
C LEU A 63 -6.90 3.48 8.52
N TRP A 64 -7.79 2.60 8.99
CA TRP A 64 -8.32 2.67 10.35
C TRP A 64 -7.22 2.67 11.41
N LEU A 65 -6.24 1.76 11.30
CA LEU A 65 -5.13 1.67 12.26
C LEU A 65 -4.21 2.90 12.22
N SER A 66 -4.01 3.51 11.04
CA SER A 66 -3.23 4.75 10.89
C SER A 66 -3.87 5.97 11.58
N LEU A 67 -5.18 5.92 11.84
CA LEU A 67 -5.96 6.97 12.51
C LEU A 67 -6.10 6.76 14.03
N SER A 68 -5.35 5.81 14.60
CA SER A 68 -5.21 5.65 16.04
C SER A 68 -4.37 6.77 16.64
N ASP A 69 -4.64 7.14 17.90
CA ASP A 69 -3.92 8.23 18.58
C ASP A 69 -2.40 7.97 18.64
N ALA A 70 -2.00 6.70 18.81
CA ALA A 70 -0.59 6.30 18.78
C ALA A 70 0.06 6.43 17.40
N SER A 71 -0.69 6.27 16.31
CA SER A 71 -0.16 6.45 14.96
C SER A 71 -0.09 7.92 14.59
N LEU A 72 -1.08 8.71 15.03
CA LEU A 72 -1.12 10.16 14.83
C LEU A 72 -0.04 10.88 15.65
N SER A 73 0.26 10.40 16.86
CA SER A 73 1.39 10.93 17.64
C SER A 73 2.72 10.66 16.96
N ARG A 74 2.95 9.44 16.44
CA ARG A 74 4.13 9.13 15.62
C ARG A 74 4.21 9.95 14.33
N LEU A 75 3.07 10.17 13.67
CA LEU A 75 3.02 11.04 12.48
C LEU A 75 3.54 12.44 12.81
N ARG A 76 3.08 13.05 13.91
CA ARG A 76 3.51 14.38 14.31
C ARG A 76 4.96 14.40 14.82
N ASN A 77 5.30 13.49 15.73
CA ASN A 77 6.55 13.56 16.49
C ASN A 77 7.75 12.88 15.80
N ASP A 78 7.51 11.87 14.97
CA ASP A 78 8.60 11.11 14.36
C ASP A 78 8.71 11.40 12.86
N THR A 79 7.57 11.64 12.20
CA THR A 79 7.52 11.80 10.75
C THR A 79 7.59 13.28 10.33
N ILE A 80 6.69 14.11 10.83
CA ILE A 80 6.64 15.54 10.48
C ILE A 80 7.81 16.30 11.11
N ALA A 81 8.19 15.93 12.34
CA ALA A 81 9.38 16.46 12.99
C ALA A 81 10.70 15.95 12.42
N LEU A 82 10.68 15.02 11.45
CA LEU A 82 11.90 14.52 10.85
C LEU A 82 12.63 15.68 10.13
N PRO A 83 13.91 15.96 10.44
CA PRO A 83 14.60 17.12 9.89
C PRO A 83 14.68 17.10 8.35
N GLY A 84 14.78 15.92 7.74
CA GLY A 84 14.73 15.78 6.29
C GLY A 84 13.41 16.29 5.69
N VAL A 85 12.27 15.98 6.32
CA VAL A 85 10.95 16.39 5.83
C VAL A 85 10.83 17.90 5.92
N GLN A 86 11.20 18.47 7.08
CA GLN A 86 11.16 19.91 7.28
C GLN A 86 12.09 20.68 6.33
N LYS A 87 13.27 20.13 6.05
CA LYS A 87 14.29 20.78 5.22
C LYS A 87 13.96 20.71 3.73
N PHE A 88 13.59 19.53 3.24
CA PHE A 88 13.44 19.27 1.81
C PHE A 88 12.03 19.47 1.29
N ILE A 89 10.99 19.26 2.11
CA ILE A 89 9.58 19.38 1.69
C ILE A 89 9.03 20.74 2.12
N SER A 90 8.81 20.95 3.42
CA SER A 90 8.28 22.21 3.96
C SER A 90 8.52 22.31 5.46
N SER A 91 8.80 23.50 5.98
CA SER A 91 8.90 23.77 7.42
C SER A 91 7.54 24.04 8.08
N ASP A 92 6.46 24.17 7.31
CA ASP A 92 5.12 24.42 7.83
C ASP A 92 4.43 23.09 8.20
N GLU A 93 4.25 22.86 9.50
CA GLU A 93 3.59 21.66 10.02
C GLU A 93 2.13 21.53 9.57
N ASN A 94 1.41 22.65 9.39
CA ASN A 94 0.02 22.62 8.94
C ASN A 94 -0.06 22.15 7.48
N PHE A 95 0.87 22.61 6.65
CA PHE A 95 1.03 22.11 5.28
C PHE A 95 1.37 20.60 5.27
N LEU A 96 2.29 20.15 6.13
CA LEU A 96 2.65 18.73 6.20
C LEU A 96 1.50 17.86 6.71
N LEU A 97 0.72 18.34 7.68
CA LEU A 97 -0.47 17.64 8.19
C LEU A 97 -1.58 17.58 7.14
N SER A 98 -1.82 18.66 6.40
CA SER A 98 -2.79 18.66 5.30
C SER A 98 -2.35 17.75 4.17
N LEU A 99 -1.04 17.64 3.90
CA LEU A 99 -0.50 16.71 2.92
C LEU A 99 -0.67 15.25 3.35
N ALA A 100 -0.43 14.95 4.63
CA ALA A 100 -0.72 13.63 5.20
C ALA A 100 -2.21 13.28 5.10
N CYS A 101 -3.07 14.26 5.38
CA CYS A 101 -4.52 14.10 5.28
C CYS A 101 -4.95 13.78 3.85
N ALA A 102 -4.47 14.56 2.88
CA ALA A 102 -4.74 14.36 1.46
C ALA A 102 -4.36 12.95 0.99
N ASP A 103 -3.20 12.45 1.41
CA ASP A 103 -2.71 11.09 1.06
C ASP A 103 -3.60 9.97 1.65
N LEU A 104 -4.05 10.14 2.90
CA LEU A 104 -5.00 9.22 3.53
C LEU A 104 -6.37 9.26 2.85
N ILE A 105 -6.84 10.45 2.45
CA ILE A 105 -8.10 10.63 1.71
C ILE A 105 -8.01 9.97 0.34
N GLU A 106 -6.93 10.17 -0.40
CA GLU A 106 -6.73 9.55 -1.71
C GLU A 106 -6.72 8.02 -1.62
N THR A 107 -6.04 7.48 -0.60
CA THR A 107 -6.03 6.04 -0.32
C THR A 107 -7.45 5.53 -0.02
N LEU A 108 -8.25 6.30 0.73
CA LEU A 108 -9.65 5.98 1.00
C LEU A 108 -10.51 6.08 -0.26
N CYS A 109 -10.35 7.12 -1.08
CA CYS A 109 -11.05 7.30 -2.35
C CYS A 109 -10.79 6.14 -3.30
N SER A 110 -9.55 5.67 -3.41
CA SER A 110 -9.21 4.47 -4.17
C SER A 110 -9.97 3.23 -3.68
N ALA A 111 -10.02 3.01 -2.37
CA ALA A 111 -10.78 1.90 -1.78
C ALA A 111 -12.30 2.06 -1.97
N ALA A 112 -12.82 3.28 -1.86
CA ALA A 112 -14.22 3.61 -2.08
C ALA A 112 -14.62 3.40 -3.55
N ALA A 113 -13.77 3.79 -4.51
CA ALA A 113 -14.01 3.55 -5.94
C ALA A 113 -14.09 2.05 -6.27
N SER A 114 -13.19 1.23 -5.72
CA SER A 114 -13.30 -0.24 -5.85
C SER A 114 -14.55 -0.79 -5.16
N THR A 115 -14.93 -0.24 -4.00
CA THR A 115 -16.17 -0.62 -3.30
C THR A 115 -17.41 -0.25 -4.13
N SER A 116 -17.43 0.93 -4.75
CA SER A 116 -18.48 1.40 -5.66
C SER A 116 -18.65 0.44 -6.84
N ALA A 117 -17.55 -0.03 -7.44
CA ALA A 117 -17.60 -1.03 -8.50
C ALA A 117 -18.29 -2.33 -8.08
N LEU A 118 -18.08 -2.77 -6.83
CA LEU A 118 -18.74 -3.94 -6.23
C LEU A 118 -20.22 -3.69 -5.95
N THR A 119 -20.58 -2.50 -5.45
CA THR A 119 -21.96 -2.18 -5.03
C THR A 119 -23.01 -2.34 -6.14
N ARG A 120 -22.62 -2.21 -7.41
CA ARG A 120 -23.52 -2.44 -8.57
C ARG A 120 -24.13 -3.84 -8.60
N ARG A 121 -23.47 -4.83 -7.97
CA ARG A 121 -23.93 -6.20 -7.87
C ARG A 121 -24.79 -6.48 -6.64
N CYS A 122 -24.91 -5.53 -5.72
CA CYS A 122 -25.69 -5.70 -4.49
C CYS A 122 -27.19 -5.80 -4.77
N ALA A 123 -27.92 -6.53 -3.94
CA ALA A 123 -29.38 -6.57 -3.99
C ALA A 123 -30.00 -5.32 -3.34
N ASP A 124 -29.36 -4.81 -2.28
CA ASP A 124 -29.79 -3.62 -1.54
C ASP A 124 -29.68 -2.33 -2.39
N PRO A 125 -30.80 -1.61 -2.61
CA PRO A 125 -30.79 -0.35 -3.36
C PRO A 125 -29.98 0.76 -2.67
N ALA A 126 -29.88 0.79 -1.34
CA ALA A 126 -29.09 1.79 -0.63
C ALA A 126 -27.60 1.61 -0.92
N LEU A 127 -27.11 0.37 -0.94
CA LEU A 127 -25.71 0.07 -1.28
C LEU A 127 -25.37 0.47 -2.72
N ARG A 128 -26.29 0.31 -3.68
CA ARG A 128 -26.05 0.72 -5.08
C ARG A 128 -25.85 2.23 -5.24
N GLN A 129 -26.34 3.03 -4.31
CA GLN A 129 -26.16 4.48 -4.29
C GLN A 129 -24.90 4.92 -3.53
N PHE A 130 -24.06 3.97 -3.08
CA PHE A 130 -22.87 4.25 -2.29
C PHE A 130 -21.98 5.35 -2.86
N ASP A 131 -21.73 5.36 -4.18
CA ASP A 131 -20.83 6.36 -4.80
C ASP A 131 -21.31 7.80 -4.58
N LEU A 132 -22.61 8.03 -4.80
CA LEU A 132 -23.25 9.32 -4.63
C LEU A 132 -23.27 9.71 -3.14
N LEU A 133 -23.73 8.79 -2.28
CA LEU A 133 -23.81 9.02 -0.85
C LEU A 133 -22.44 9.29 -0.21
N PHE A 134 -21.38 8.64 -0.69
CA PHE A 134 -20.03 8.85 -0.19
C PHE A 134 -19.50 10.23 -0.55
N LYS A 135 -19.73 10.70 -1.78
CA LYS A 135 -19.37 12.06 -2.23
C LYS A 135 -20.19 13.11 -1.48
N ASP A 136 -21.50 12.91 -1.37
CA ASP A 136 -22.38 13.83 -0.63
C ASP A 136 -21.98 13.91 0.85
N PHE A 137 -21.64 12.77 1.47
CA PHE A 137 -21.14 12.73 2.84
C PHE A 137 -19.79 13.44 3.00
N ALA A 138 -18.92 13.37 1.98
CA ALA A 138 -17.65 14.08 1.97
C ALA A 138 -17.83 15.60 1.97
N ASP A 139 -18.89 16.13 1.35
CA ASP A 139 -19.11 17.59 1.28
C ASP A 139 -20.07 18.12 2.37
N SER A 140 -21.03 17.31 2.82
CA SER A 140 -22.14 17.77 3.68
C SER A 140 -22.19 17.15 5.06
N ASP A 141 -21.36 16.14 5.35
CA ASP A 141 -21.45 15.26 6.53
C ASP A 141 -22.83 14.59 6.71
N CYS A 142 -23.67 14.58 5.67
CA CYS A 142 -25.00 13.99 5.73
C CYS A 142 -24.93 12.47 5.58
N ASP A 143 -25.31 11.75 6.63
CA ASP A 143 -25.39 10.29 6.65
C ASP A 143 -26.84 9.82 6.85
N PRO A 144 -27.67 9.83 5.79
CA PRO A 144 -29.09 9.51 5.90
C PRO A 144 -29.35 8.08 6.36
N TYR A 145 -28.43 7.16 6.09
CA TYR A 145 -28.55 5.74 6.44
C TYR A 145 -27.80 5.35 7.73
N ARG A 146 -27.19 6.31 8.43
CA ARG A 146 -26.39 6.10 9.65
C ARG A 146 -25.36 4.97 9.47
N TRP A 147 -24.65 5.01 8.36
CA TRP A 147 -23.60 4.05 8.03
C TRP A 147 -22.33 4.25 8.86
N THR A 148 -22.10 5.48 9.31
CA THR A 148 -21.02 5.84 10.23
C THR A 148 -21.18 5.06 11.54
N MET A 149 -20.13 4.34 11.92
CA MET A 149 -20.09 3.52 13.13
C MET A 149 -19.40 4.27 14.25
N THR A 150 -19.74 3.94 15.49
CA THR A 150 -18.96 4.40 16.65
C THR A 150 -17.57 3.76 16.65
N TRP A 151 -16.61 4.36 17.35
CA TRP A 151 -15.26 3.80 17.49
C TRP A 151 -15.28 2.34 17.98
N LYS A 152 -16.10 2.03 18.99
CA LYS A 152 -16.22 0.67 19.56
C LYS A 152 -16.78 -0.32 18.54
N GLU A 153 -17.81 0.06 17.80
CA GLU A 153 -18.37 -0.79 16.75
C GLU A 153 -17.35 -1.03 15.64
N MET A 154 -16.69 0.04 15.17
CA MET A 154 -15.67 -0.08 14.13
C MET A 154 -14.50 -0.96 14.56
N GLU A 155 -14.09 -0.91 15.83
CA GLU A 155 -13.04 -1.79 16.37
C GLU A 155 -13.46 -3.27 16.31
N THR A 156 -14.73 -3.59 16.64
CA THR A 156 -15.23 -4.97 16.47
C THR A 156 -15.28 -5.39 15.00
N LYS A 157 -15.65 -4.47 14.10
CA LYS A 157 -15.67 -4.71 12.66
C LYS A 157 -14.25 -4.84 12.09
N ALA A 158 -13.29 -4.08 12.57
CA ALA A 158 -11.87 -4.15 12.21
C ALA A 158 -11.28 -5.52 12.58
N LYS A 159 -11.57 -6.02 13.80
CA LYS A 159 -11.20 -7.40 14.19
C LYS A 159 -11.83 -8.45 13.29
N LYS A 160 -13.08 -8.25 12.88
CA LYS A 160 -13.78 -9.14 11.93
C LYS A 160 -13.14 -9.10 10.54
N MET A 161 -12.85 -7.91 10.01
CA MET A 161 -12.14 -7.73 8.74
C MET A 161 -10.77 -8.40 8.79
N ASN A 162 -10.01 -8.22 9.87
CA ASN A 162 -8.70 -8.87 10.03
C ASN A 162 -8.80 -10.40 9.95
N ARG A 163 -9.77 -11.01 10.64
CA ARG A 163 -10.01 -12.47 10.55
C ARG A 163 -10.32 -12.91 9.12
N TYR A 164 -11.14 -12.16 8.40
CA TYR A 164 -11.45 -12.46 7.00
C TYR A 164 -10.23 -12.33 6.10
N VAL A 165 -9.41 -11.29 6.27
CA VAL A 165 -8.17 -11.08 5.52
C VAL A 165 -7.21 -12.25 5.76
N THR A 166 -6.96 -12.62 7.02
CA THR A 166 -6.07 -13.73 7.37
C THR A 166 -6.58 -15.07 6.81
N ALA A 167 -7.87 -15.38 6.98
CA ALA A 167 -8.44 -16.63 6.47
C ALA A 167 -8.45 -16.70 4.94
N THR A 168 -8.66 -15.57 4.25
CA THR A 168 -8.64 -15.52 2.78
C THR A 168 -7.22 -15.61 2.23
N ALA A 169 -6.22 -15.04 2.93
CA ALA A 169 -4.80 -15.23 2.59
C ALA A 169 -4.35 -16.69 2.78
N ALA A 170 -4.76 -17.33 3.87
CA ALA A 170 -4.52 -18.77 4.07
C ALA A 170 -5.16 -19.60 2.95
N LEU A 171 -6.41 -19.29 2.56
CA LEU A 171 -7.07 -19.95 1.45
C LEU A 171 -6.30 -19.78 0.12
N TYR A 172 -5.78 -18.59 -0.16
CA TYR A 172 -4.97 -18.35 -1.36
C TYR A 172 -3.73 -19.24 -1.39
N LYS A 173 -2.98 -19.26 -0.26
CA LYS A 173 -1.77 -20.07 -0.10
C LYS A 173 -2.06 -21.56 -0.27
N GLU A 174 -3.06 -22.10 0.41
CA GLU A 174 -3.42 -23.52 0.33
C GLU A 174 -3.92 -23.91 -1.07
N MET A 175 -4.60 -23.00 -1.79
CA MET A 175 -5.00 -23.24 -3.18
C MET A 175 -3.81 -23.29 -4.14
N ASP A 176 -2.78 -22.45 -3.93
CA ASP A 176 -1.58 -22.43 -4.76
C ASP A 176 -0.68 -23.65 -4.49
N GLU A 177 -0.45 -23.98 -3.22
CA GLU A 177 0.28 -25.20 -2.82
C GLU A 177 -0.40 -26.47 -3.34
N LEU A 178 -1.74 -26.53 -3.27
CA LEU A 178 -2.50 -27.62 -3.88
C LEU A 178 -2.29 -27.70 -5.40
N ALA A 179 -2.31 -26.56 -6.09
CA ALA A 179 -2.09 -26.52 -7.53
C ALA A 179 -0.66 -26.97 -7.90
N GLU A 180 0.34 -26.60 -7.11
CA GLU A 180 1.73 -27.07 -7.24
C GLU A 180 1.85 -28.57 -6.98
N ALA A 181 1.26 -29.07 -5.90
CA ALA A 181 1.28 -30.48 -5.56
C ALA A 181 0.62 -31.33 -6.66
N GLU A 182 -0.51 -30.88 -7.21
CA GLU A 182 -1.19 -31.55 -8.33
C GLU A 182 -0.39 -31.50 -9.64
N ARG A 183 0.32 -30.40 -9.90
CA ARG A 183 1.28 -30.33 -11.03
C ARG A 183 2.44 -31.31 -10.81
N GLY A 184 2.97 -31.39 -9.60
CA GLY A 184 4.03 -32.32 -9.20
C GLY A 184 3.60 -33.78 -9.34
N LEU A 185 2.42 -34.14 -8.85
CA LEU A 185 1.86 -35.49 -9.01
C LEU A 185 1.66 -35.85 -10.47
N ARG A 186 1.13 -34.94 -11.31
CA ARG A 186 1.00 -35.18 -12.76
C ARG A 186 2.34 -35.47 -13.43
N LYS A 187 3.40 -34.72 -13.08
CA LYS A 187 4.76 -34.99 -13.56
C LYS A 187 5.27 -36.34 -13.08
N LEU A 188 5.11 -36.65 -11.79
CA LEU A 188 5.52 -37.94 -11.22
C LEU A 188 4.77 -39.10 -11.88
N CYS A 189 3.45 -39.03 -12.08
CA CYS A 189 2.68 -40.06 -12.76
C CYS A 189 3.11 -40.26 -14.23
N SER A 190 3.47 -39.17 -14.94
CA SER A 190 4.01 -39.27 -16.31
C SER A 190 5.39 -39.93 -16.37
N GLN A 191 6.19 -39.80 -15.29
CA GLN A 191 7.54 -40.38 -15.19
C GLN A 191 7.56 -41.76 -14.49
N ALA A 192 6.54 -42.07 -13.68
CA ALA A 192 6.45 -43.27 -12.85
C ALA A 192 6.22 -44.54 -13.66
N PHE A 193 5.79 -44.44 -14.93
CA PHE A 193 5.65 -45.59 -15.82
C PHE A 193 6.97 -46.33 -16.09
N LEU A 194 8.12 -45.68 -15.81
CA LEU A 194 9.46 -46.24 -16.10
C LEU A 194 10.33 -46.54 -14.86
N ALA A 195 9.99 -46.04 -13.66
CA ALA A 195 10.96 -45.95 -12.55
C ALA A 195 10.51 -46.51 -11.19
N GLY A 196 9.40 -47.25 -11.10
CA GLY A 196 9.01 -47.94 -9.84
C GLY A 196 8.62 -47.04 -8.67
N LYS A 197 8.41 -45.73 -8.88
CA LYS A 197 8.06 -44.74 -7.84
C LYS A 197 6.57 -44.75 -7.42
N VAL A 198 5.92 -45.91 -7.41
CA VAL A 198 4.48 -46.04 -7.15
C VAL A 198 4.11 -45.66 -5.71
N VAL A 199 4.94 -46.01 -4.73
CA VAL A 199 4.72 -45.67 -3.31
C VAL A 199 4.81 -44.16 -3.08
N SER A 200 5.80 -43.50 -3.70
CA SER A 200 5.95 -42.04 -3.62
C SER A 200 4.79 -41.27 -4.27
N ALA A 201 4.20 -41.82 -5.34
CA ALA A 201 3.01 -41.25 -5.96
C ALA A 201 1.75 -41.42 -5.07
N ALA A 202 1.62 -42.55 -4.38
CA ALA A 202 0.51 -42.80 -3.45
C ALA A 202 0.56 -41.86 -2.23
N ASP A 203 1.74 -41.67 -1.64
CA ASP A 203 1.94 -40.74 -0.52
C ASP A 203 1.64 -39.28 -0.92
N ALA A 204 2.07 -38.87 -2.11
CA ALA A 204 1.76 -37.55 -2.66
C ALA A 204 0.25 -37.36 -2.90
N GLN A 205 -0.44 -38.40 -3.36
CA GLN A 205 -1.89 -38.37 -3.59
C GLN A 205 -2.68 -38.27 -2.28
N GLN A 206 -2.22 -38.93 -1.21
CA GLN A 206 -2.83 -38.80 0.12
C GLN A 206 -2.66 -37.39 0.70
N ARG A 207 -1.50 -36.75 0.51
CA ARG A 207 -1.29 -35.34 0.90
C ARG A 207 -2.22 -34.39 0.15
N ILE A 208 -2.35 -34.56 -1.16
CA ILE A 208 -3.28 -33.76 -2.00
C ILE A 208 -4.72 -33.92 -1.53
N PHE A 209 -5.14 -35.13 -1.12
CA PHE A 209 -6.49 -35.35 -0.58
C PHE A 209 -6.75 -34.52 0.69
N TRP A 210 -5.82 -34.55 1.65
CA TRP A 210 -5.94 -33.75 2.88
C TRP A 210 -5.94 -32.26 2.58
N GLN A 211 -5.07 -31.80 1.69
CA GLN A 211 -5.01 -30.38 1.31
C GLN A 211 -6.30 -29.91 0.60
N ARG A 212 -6.94 -30.78 -0.20
CA ARG A 212 -8.26 -30.50 -0.78
C ARG A 212 -9.34 -30.33 0.28
N GLN A 213 -9.30 -31.11 1.37
CA GLN A 213 -10.24 -30.96 2.48
C GLN A 213 -10.03 -29.64 3.23
N GLU A 214 -8.76 -29.25 3.46
CA GLU A 214 -8.44 -27.97 4.10
C GLU A 214 -8.94 -26.78 3.26
N VAL A 215 -8.71 -26.80 1.94
CA VAL A 215 -9.24 -25.78 1.02
C VAL A 215 -10.77 -25.71 1.08
N GLN A 216 -11.47 -26.85 1.18
CA GLN A 216 -12.93 -26.87 1.33
C GLN A 216 -13.38 -26.30 2.67
N TYR A 217 -12.70 -26.64 3.76
CA TYR A 217 -12.97 -26.10 5.09
C TYR A 217 -12.79 -24.57 5.10
N LEU A 218 -11.67 -24.06 4.57
CA LEU A 218 -11.38 -22.64 4.50
C LEU A 218 -12.41 -21.88 3.64
N LYS A 219 -12.86 -22.46 2.53
CA LYS A 219 -13.95 -21.89 1.70
C LYS A 219 -15.26 -21.78 2.46
N GLN A 220 -15.64 -22.84 3.19
CA GLN A 220 -16.97 -22.94 3.79
C GLN A 220 -17.11 -22.24 5.15
N ARG A 221 -16.07 -22.24 5.99
CA ARG A 221 -16.20 -21.85 7.40
C ARG A 221 -15.41 -20.61 7.82
N ALA A 222 -14.29 -20.30 7.16
CA ALA A 222 -13.35 -19.30 7.67
C ALA A 222 -13.23 -18.05 6.78
N SER A 223 -13.25 -18.21 5.45
CA SER A 223 -12.97 -17.14 4.49
C SER A 223 -14.21 -16.39 3.99
N LEU A 224 -13.99 -15.31 3.23
CA LEU A 224 -15.07 -14.56 2.58
C LEU A 224 -15.77 -15.33 1.44
N TRP A 225 -15.28 -16.50 1.05
CA TRP A 225 -15.74 -17.24 -0.13
C TRP A 225 -17.26 -17.54 -0.11
N CYS A 226 -17.80 -17.90 1.05
CA CYS A 226 -19.23 -18.17 1.26
C CYS A 226 -19.99 -17.00 1.90
N CYS A 227 -19.34 -15.85 2.11
CA CYS A 227 -20.00 -14.66 2.65
C CYS A 227 -20.98 -14.09 1.62
N THR A 228 -22.14 -13.62 2.07
CA THR A 228 -23.09 -12.95 1.18
C THR A 228 -22.51 -11.65 0.70
N PHE A 229 -22.65 -11.37 -0.60
CA PHE A 229 -22.07 -10.20 -1.23
C PHE A 229 -22.49 -8.89 -0.55
N ASP A 230 -23.79 -8.72 -0.27
CA ASP A 230 -24.31 -7.54 0.42
C ASP A 230 -23.71 -7.34 1.81
N SER A 231 -23.47 -8.41 2.58
CA SER A 231 -22.87 -8.28 3.92
C SER A 231 -21.41 -7.86 3.88
N ALA A 232 -20.65 -8.33 2.88
CA ALA A 232 -19.25 -7.96 2.70
C ALA A 232 -19.14 -6.52 2.20
N VAL A 233 -19.93 -6.15 1.19
CA VAL A 233 -19.95 -4.79 0.64
C VAL A 233 -20.50 -3.77 1.64
N SER A 234 -21.54 -4.12 2.41
CA SER A 234 -22.02 -3.26 3.50
C SER A 234 -20.94 -2.99 4.53
N LEU A 235 -20.12 -3.99 4.87
CA LEU A 235 -18.98 -3.79 5.78
C LEU A 235 -17.94 -2.83 5.21
N LEU A 236 -17.61 -2.94 3.92
CA LEU A 236 -16.70 -2.01 3.23
C LEU A 236 -17.27 -0.59 3.17
N ALA A 237 -18.54 -0.44 2.78
CA ALA A 237 -19.21 0.84 2.65
C ALA A 237 -19.26 1.58 3.99
N ARG A 238 -19.75 0.93 5.05
CA ARG A 238 -19.82 1.52 6.39
C ARG A 238 -18.45 1.85 6.96
N SER A 239 -17.45 1.00 6.72
CA SER A 239 -16.07 1.28 7.12
C SER A 239 -15.53 2.50 6.41
N SER A 240 -15.82 2.67 5.11
CA SER A 240 -15.37 3.83 4.33
C SER A 240 -15.94 5.15 4.87
N PHE A 241 -17.24 5.19 5.19
CA PHE A 241 -17.89 6.34 5.84
C PHE A 241 -17.25 6.65 7.19
N THR A 242 -17.06 5.62 8.02
CA THR A 242 -16.49 5.78 9.36
C THR A 242 -15.06 6.29 9.32
N ILE A 243 -14.25 5.79 8.38
CA ILE A 243 -12.86 6.23 8.19
C ILE A 243 -12.84 7.68 7.70
N LEU A 244 -13.68 8.06 6.73
CA LEU A 244 -13.77 9.45 6.26
C LEU A 244 -14.16 10.40 7.39
N ALA A 245 -15.18 10.04 8.18
CA ALA A 245 -15.60 10.82 9.35
C ALA A 245 -14.45 11.00 10.35
N ARG A 246 -13.69 9.93 10.60
CA ARG A 246 -12.54 9.96 11.52
C ARG A 246 -11.40 10.81 10.96
N ILE A 247 -11.09 10.75 9.67
CA ILE A 247 -10.11 11.63 9.03
C ILE A 247 -10.51 13.09 9.24
N LYS A 248 -11.73 13.46 8.89
CA LYS A 248 -12.24 14.83 9.09
C LYS A 248 -12.14 15.30 10.53
N GLN A 249 -12.46 14.43 11.49
CA GLN A 249 -12.35 14.72 12.92
C GLN A 249 -10.89 14.93 13.36
N VAL A 250 -9.97 14.04 12.96
CA VAL A 250 -8.57 14.04 13.40
C VAL A 250 -7.80 15.25 12.85
N PHE A 251 -8.10 15.65 11.61
CA PHE A 251 -7.43 16.75 10.93
C PHE A 251 -8.17 18.10 11.08
N GLY A 252 -9.21 18.18 11.92
CA GLY A 252 -9.88 19.45 12.23
C GLY A 252 -10.69 20.05 11.07
N ILE A 253 -11.09 19.23 10.10
CA ILE A 253 -11.76 19.69 8.86
C ILE A 253 -13.22 20.09 9.14
N ASN A 254 -13.79 19.57 10.23
CA ASN A 254 -15.17 19.79 10.63
C ASN A 254 -15.33 20.85 11.73
N ASP A 255 -14.38 21.79 11.89
CA ASP A 255 -14.53 22.94 12.78
C ASP A 255 -15.66 23.86 12.27
N LYS A 256 -16.89 23.48 12.60
CA LYS A 256 -17.92 24.47 12.91
C LYS A 256 -17.37 25.24 14.11
N PRO A 257 -17.32 26.59 14.09
CA PRO A 257 -16.93 27.36 15.25
C PRO A 257 -17.92 27.01 16.37
N THR A 258 -17.47 26.17 17.30
CA THR A 258 -18.26 25.79 18.46
C THR A 258 -18.21 27.00 19.36
N SER A 259 -19.25 27.81 19.24
CA SER A 259 -19.52 29.01 20.03
C SER A 259 -19.33 28.73 21.52
N GLN A 260 -18.15 29.10 22.04
CA GLN A 260 -17.96 29.47 23.43
C GLN A 260 -18.71 30.79 23.67
N ILE A 261 -20.03 30.77 23.85
CA ILE A 261 -20.75 31.90 24.44
C ILE A 261 -21.87 31.37 25.36
N LEU A 262 -21.49 31.06 26.60
CA LEU A 262 -22.26 31.42 27.78
C LEU A 262 -21.29 32.35 28.52
N SER A 263 -21.45 33.66 28.59
CA SER A 263 -22.59 34.43 29.08
C SER A 263 -22.29 35.92 28.82
N ALA A 264 -23.25 36.69 28.30
CA ALA A 264 -23.54 38.07 28.71
C ALA A 264 -24.62 38.65 27.80
N ALA A 265 -25.68 39.13 28.43
CA ALA A 265 -26.81 39.79 27.80
C ALA A 265 -26.40 41.10 27.11
N ALA A 266 -26.94 41.36 25.91
CA ALA A 266 -27.73 42.55 25.59
C ALA A 266 -27.93 42.74 24.06
N VAL A 267 -29.20 42.71 23.66
CA VAL A 267 -29.85 43.75 22.82
C VAL A 267 -29.44 43.92 21.34
N HIS A 268 -30.43 43.56 20.49
CA HIS A 268 -30.79 44.01 19.13
C HIS A 268 -30.22 43.34 17.86
N PRO A 269 -31.08 43.13 16.82
CA PRO A 269 -30.77 42.34 15.65
C PRO A 269 -30.34 43.23 14.47
N ALA A 270 -29.25 42.87 13.80
CA ALA A 270 -28.95 43.39 12.47
C ALA A 270 -28.51 42.24 11.58
N ASN A 271 -29.22 42.15 10.46
CA ASN A 271 -29.06 41.22 9.37
C ASN A 271 -27.60 41.20 8.88
N ILE A 272 -26.87 40.12 9.12
CA ILE A 272 -25.63 39.80 8.40
C ILE A 272 -25.83 38.43 7.78
N GLU A 273 -26.29 38.42 6.54
CA GLU A 273 -26.11 37.30 5.64
C GLU A 273 -24.59 37.07 5.46
N THR A 274 -24.06 36.06 6.13
CA THR A 274 -22.73 35.53 5.82
C THR A 274 -22.89 34.48 4.72
N PRO A 275 -22.14 34.55 3.60
CA PRO A 275 -22.18 33.50 2.60
C PRO A 275 -21.31 32.34 3.11
N ALA A 276 -21.92 31.41 3.82
CA ALA A 276 -21.32 30.10 4.08
C ALA A 276 -21.26 29.31 2.75
N LYS A 277 -20.23 29.57 1.94
CA LYS A 277 -19.84 28.66 0.86
C LYS A 277 -19.31 27.40 1.52
N LYS A 278 -20.18 26.40 1.70
CA LYS A 278 -19.75 25.00 1.85
C LYS A 278 -18.88 24.70 0.63
N SER A 279 -17.63 24.31 0.85
CA SER A 279 -16.76 23.87 -0.25
C SER A 279 -17.34 22.57 -0.81
N ALA A 280 -18.21 22.67 -1.80
CA ALA A 280 -18.45 21.55 -2.70
C ALA A 280 -17.07 21.13 -3.25
N ASN A 281 -16.79 19.82 -3.25
CA ASN A 281 -15.56 19.20 -3.76
C ASN A 281 -14.42 19.03 -2.73
N PHE A 282 -14.72 18.59 -1.50
CA PHE A 282 -13.70 18.26 -0.48
C PHE A 282 -12.69 17.21 -0.96
N LEU A 283 -13.18 16.14 -1.58
CA LEU A 283 -12.33 15.06 -2.09
C LEU A 283 -11.43 15.55 -3.23
N GLU A 284 -11.96 16.37 -4.14
CA GLU A 284 -11.19 16.92 -5.27
C GLU A 284 -10.10 17.89 -4.79
N THR A 285 -10.40 18.70 -3.77
CA THR A 285 -9.43 19.59 -3.13
C THR A 285 -8.28 18.78 -2.50
N SER A 286 -8.61 17.66 -1.86
CA SER A 286 -7.62 16.75 -1.27
C SER A 286 -6.75 16.12 -2.36
N SER A 287 -7.34 15.63 -3.45
CA SER A 287 -6.58 15.07 -4.58
C SER A 287 -5.70 16.13 -5.28
N ALA A 288 -6.19 17.37 -5.42
CA ALA A 288 -5.42 18.47 -6.00
C ALA A 288 -4.18 18.83 -5.17
N MET A 289 -4.25 18.67 -3.84
CA MET A 289 -3.11 18.88 -2.95
C MET A 289 -1.98 17.87 -3.19
N LEU A 290 -2.30 16.69 -3.73
CA LEU A 290 -1.31 15.66 -4.05
C LEU A 290 -0.57 15.91 -5.38
N ILE A 291 -0.90 16.99 -6.10
CA ILE A 291 -0.19 17.40 -7.29
C ILE A 291 1.07 18.16 -6.86
N PRO A 292 2.28 17.62 -7.13
CA PRO A 292 3.52 18.25 -6.72
C PRO A 292 3.78 19.54 -7.51
N PRO A 293 4.30 20.60 -6.87
CA PRO A 293 4.81 21.78 -7.58
C PRO A 293 5.92 21.43 -8.57
N GLY A 294 6.03 22.18 -9.67
CA GLY A 294 7.05 21.95 -10.71
C GLY A 294 8.52 22.01 -10.24
N THR A 295 8.76 22.52 -9.02
CA THR A 295 10.07 22.59 -8.38
C THR A 295 10.46 21.31 -7.62
N THR A 296 9.58 20.31 -7.51
CA THR A 296 9.86 19.08 -6.77
C THR A 296 10.35 17.94 -7.66
N LEU A 297 10.96 16.93 -7.02
CA LEU A 297 11.40 15.72 -7.70
C LEU A 297 10.23 14.87 -8.22
N GLY A 298 9.06 14.90 -7.56
CA GLY A 298 7.86 14.19 -8.02
C GLY A 298 7.32 14.74 -9.33
N ALA A 299 7.24 16.06 -9.47
CA ALA A 299 6.80 16.70 -10.71
C ALA A 299 7.77 16.43 -11.88
N ALA A 300 9.07 16.31 -11.59
CA ALA A 300 10.08 15.95 -12.57
C ALA A 300 10.19 14.43 -12.84
N ALA A 301 9.41 13.59 -12.15
CA ALA A 301 9.51 12.13 -12.16
C ALA A 301 10.91 11.58 -11.78
N LEU A 302 11.65 12.30 -10.94
CA LEU A 302 13.02 11.99 -10.54
C LEU A 302 13.15 11.36 -9.13
N ALA A 303 12.08 11.36 -8.33
CA ALA A 303 12.13 10.90 -6.93
C ALA A 303 12.75 9.51 -6.76
N ALA A 304 12.35 8.55 -7.60
CA ALA A 304 12.86 7.18 -7.61
C ALA A 304 14.36 7.10 -7.91
N HIS A 305 14.77 7.82 -8.94
CA HIS A 305 16.13 7.87 -9.41
C HIS A 305 17.06 8.48 -8.35
N TYR A 306 16.62 9.57 -7.72
CA TYR A 306 17.37 10.22 -6.64
C TYR A 306 17.41 9.37 -5.37
N ALA A 307 16.35 8.63 -5.06
CA ALA A 307 16.36 7.69 -3.93
C ALA A 307 17.42 6.61 -4.12
N SER A 308 17.48 5.98 -5.30
CA SER A 308 18.52 4.99 -5.62
C SER A 308 19.93 5.58 -5.54
N LEU A 309 20.09 6.82 -6.02
CA LEU A 309 21.37 7.53 -5.95
C LEU A 309 21.82 7.79 -4.50
N ILE A 310 20.91 8.26 -3.64
CA ILE A 310 21.20 8.52 -2.22
C ILE A 310 21.55 7.23 -1.48
N VAL A 311 20.80 6.14 -1.72
CA VAL A 311 21.07 4.82 -1.10
C VAL A 311 22.43 4.28 -1.57
N MET A 312 22.80 4.49 -2.84
CA MET A 312 24.13 4.14 -3.35
C MET A 312 25.23 4.93 -2.62
N MET A 313 25.06 6.24 -2.45
CA MET A 313 26.03 7.09 -1.72
C MET A 313 26.16 6.67 -0.26
N GLU A 314 25.06 6.40 0.42
CA GLU A 314 25.05 5.90 1.80
C GLU A 314 25.85 4.61 1.95
N ARG A 315 25.69 3.67 1.00
CA ARG A 315 26.48 2.42 0.96
C ARG A 315 27.98 2.70 0.80
N MET A 316 28.35 3.59 -0.10
CA MET A 316 29.75 3.98 -0.33
C MET A 316 30.37 4.67 0.89
N MET A 317 29.59 5.44 1.66
CA MET A 317 30.04 6.08 2.89
C MET A 317 30.31 5.09 4.02
N ARG A 318 29.58 3.97 4.07
CA ARG A 318 29.74 2.93 5.10
C ARG A 318 31.01 2.12 4.90
N GLU A 319 31.38 1.85 3.65
CA GLU A 319 32.56 1.06 3.30
C GLU A 319 33.41 1.77 2.21
N PRO A 320 34.08 2.90 2.54
CA PRO A 320 34.77 3.69 1.51
C PRO A 320 35.95 2.93 0.87
N LYS A 321 36.58 2.01 1.61
CA LYS A 321 37.65 1.12 1.13
C LYS A 321 37.18 0.09 0.09
N ALA A 322 35.89 -0.27 0.10
CA ALA A 322 35.30 -1.20 -0.86
C ALA A 322 34.88 -0.49 -2.17
N VAL A 323 35.00 0.83 -2.24
CA VAL A 323 34.62 1.61 -3.42
C VAL A 323 35.68 1.47 -4.51
N GLY A 324 35.45 0.52 -5.42
CA GLY A 324 36.27 0.32 -6.62
C GLY A 324 36.09 1.38 -7.70
N ARG A 325 36.86 1.26 -8.80
CA ARG A 325 36.67 2.06 -10.02
C ARG A 325 35.26 1.86 -10.61
N GLU A 326 34.77 0.64 -10.67
CA GLU A 326 33.46 0.32 -11.24
C GLU A 326 32.33 1.04 -10.48
N ALA A 327 32.34 1.02 -9.15
CA ALA A 327 31.34 1.69 -8.32
C ALA A 327 31.32 3.22 -8.54
N ARG A 328 32.47 3.84 -8.83
CA ARG A 328 32.52 5.28 -9.23
C ARG A 328 31.85 5.52 -10.56
N GLU A 329 32.21 4.72 -11.54
CA GLU A 329 31.74 4.89 -12.91
C GLU A 329 30.23 4.66 -12.95
N GLU A 330 29.73 3.70 -12.19
CA GLU A 330 28.31 3.48 -11.94
C GLU A 330 27.67 4.72 -11.28
N LEU A 331 28.22 5.21 -10.15
CA LEU A 331 27.68 6.40 -9.48
C LEU A 331 27.60 7.60 -10.45
N TYR A 332 28.70 7.89 -11.14
CA TYR A 332 28.81 9.02 -12.05
C TYR A 332 27.92 8.86 -13.30
N GLY A 333 27.71 7.63 -13.76
CA GLY A 333 26.80 7.28 -14.85
C GLY A 333 25.33 7.48 -14.48
N ILE A 334 24.97 7.27 -13.20
CA ILE A 334 23.63 7.52 -12.69
C ILE A 334 23.38 9.01 -12.46
N LEU A 335 24.40 9.85 -12.24
CA LEU A 335 24.19 11.27 -11.93
C LEU A 335 23.44 12.04 -13.04
N PRO A 336 22.35 12.74 -12.71
CA PRO A 336 21.70 13.68 -13.62
C PRO A 336 22.65 14.79 -14.09
N TRP A 337 22.40 15.31 -15.28
CA TRP A 337 23.18 16.42 -15.84
C TRP A 337 23.26 17.64 -14.91
N SER A 338 22.14 18.01 -14.26
CA SER A 338 22.07 19.13 -13.32
C SER A 338 23.05 18.95 -12.15
N VAL A 339 23.05 17.77 -11.52
CA VAL A 339 23.98 17.42 -10.44
C VAL A 339 25.43 17.46 -10.92
N ARG A 340 25.72 16.94 -12.12
CA ARG A 340 27.08 16.98 -12.70
C ARG A 340 27.55 18.40 -13.01
N ALA A 341 26.64 19.28 -13.43
CA ALA A 341 26.95 20.69 -13.66
C ALA A 341 27.25 21.41 -12.34
N LEU A 342 26.40 21.24 -11.32
CA LEU A 342 26.59 21.80 -9.99
C LEU A 342 27.88 21.30 -9.32
N LEU A 343 28.15 19.99 -9.42
CA LEU A 343 29.38 19.38 -8.91
C LEU A 343 30.62 19.99 -9.57
N ARG A 344 30.64 20.10 -10.90
CA ARG A 344 31.77 20.73 -11.63
C ARG A 344 31.98 22.18 -11.19
N ALA A 345 30.89 22.93 -11.03
CA ALA A 345 30.97 24.32 -10.56
C ALA A 345 31.56 24.40 -9.15
N ARG A 346 31.13 23.54 -8.23
CA ARG A 346 31.68 23.47 -6.86
C ARG A 346 33.15 23.03 -6.82
N LEU A 347 33.55 22.08 -7.65
CA LEU A 347 34.93 21.58 -7.67
C LEU A 347 35.92 22.56 -8.31
N LYS A 348 35.48 23.49 -9.16
CA LYS A 348 36.34 24.43 -9.93
C LYS A 348 37.15 25.39 -9.05
N GLY A 349 36.73 25.62 -7.80
CA GLY A 349 37.42 26.48 -6.83
C GLY A 349 38.29 25.74 -5.81
N MET A 350 38.29 24.40 -5.79
CA MET A 350 39.10 23.63 -4.83
C MET A 350 40.51 23.38 -5.39
N SER A 351 41.53 23.77 -4.64
CA SER A 351 42.91 23.37 -4.92
C SER A 351 43.14 21.92 -4.46
N TRP A 352 43.10 20.97 -5.39
CA TRP A 352 43.34 19.54 -5.11
C TRP A 352 44.84 19.16 -5.11
N VAL A 353 45.72 20.17 -5.08
CA VAL A 353 47.17 20.03 -5.20
C VAL A 353 47.82 19.69 -3.86
N GLU A 354 47.20 20.08 -2.75
CA GLU A 354 47.69 19.81 -1.40
C GLU A 354 47.34 18.38 -0.93
N ALA A 355 48.20 17.82 -0.07
CA ALA A 355 47.97 16.53 0.54
C ALA A 355 46.68 16.59 1.38
N PRO A 356 45.79 15.58 1.29
CA PRO A 356 44.54 15.61 2.04
C PRO A 356 44.81 15.63 3.56
N ASP A 357 44.31 16.66 4.23
CA ASP A 357 44.37 16.77 5.69
C ASP A 357 43.38 15.82 6.39
N ALA A 358 43.85 15.21 7.48
CA ALA A 358 43.08 14.30 8.32
C ALA A 358 41.97 15.01 9.10
N GLY A 359 42.19 16.25 9.53
CA GLY A 359 41.20 17.08 10.21
C GLY A 359 40.00 17.35 9.31
N LEU A 360 40.26 17.88 8.12
CA LEU A 360 39.22 18.14 7.11
C LEU A 360 38.51 16.85 6.67
N ALA A 361 39.21 15.71 6.59
CA ALA A 361 38.57 14.42 6.30
C ALA A 361 37.59 13.99 7.40
N ALA A 362 37.91 14.26 8.67
CA ALA A 362 37.02 14.00 9.79
C ALA A 362 35.78 14.91 9.76
N GLU A 363 35.95 16.19 9.44
CA GLU A 363 34.85 17.14 9.26
C GLU A 363 33.90 16.70 8.15
N TRP A 364 34.43 16.32 6.98
CA TRP A 364 33.60 15.80 5.88
C TRP A 364 32.83 14.54 6.28
N ARG A 365 33.43 13.62 7.04
CA ARG A 365 32.72 12.43 7.55
C ARG A 365 31.55 12.82 8.46
N VAL A 366 31.70 13.85 9.30
CA VAL A 366 30.61 14.36 10.15
C VAL A 366 29.52 15.01 9.31
N THR A 367 29.89 15.91 8.40
CA THR A 367 28.92 16.63 7.54
C THR A 367 28.14 15.67 6.65
N MET A 368 28.80 14.68 6.02
CA MET A 368 28.11 13.70 5.21
C MET A 368 27.13 12.85 6.03
N ARG A 369 27.50 12.45 7.25
CA ARG A 369 26.57 11.74 8.16
C ARG A 369 25.34 12.57 8.46
N GLN A 370 25.51 13.86 8.80
CA GLN A 370 24.37 14.76 9.05
C GLN A 370 23.46 14.89 7.83
N ILE A 371 24.01 14.97 6.61
CA ILE A 371 23.21 15.04 5.39
C ILE A 371 22.46 13.71 5.16
N ILE A 372 23.09 12.56 5.39
CA ILE A 372 22.43 11.25 5.28
C ILE A 372 21.37 11.04 6.36
N ASP A 373 21.56 11.54 7.58
CA ASP A 373 20.54 11.49 8.63
C ASP A 373 19.24 12.21 8.20
N TRP A 374 19.36 13.20 7.29
CA TRP A 374 18.21 13.87 6.68
C TRP A 374 17.67 13.16 5.42
N LEU A 375 18.55 12.86 4.45
CA LEU A 375 18.15 12.31 3.15
C LEU A 375 17.85 10.82 3.17
N GLY A 376 18.61 10.04 3.95
CA GLY A 376 18.54 8.59 4.03
C GLY A 376 17.12 8.09 4.33
N PRO A 377 16.48 8.51 5.44
CA PRO A 377 15.14 8.05 5.77
C PRO A 377 14.10 8.29 4.66
N ILE A 378 14.18 9.42 3.97
CA ILE A 378 13.24 9.81 2.90
C ILE A 378 13.54 9.07 1.59
N ALA A 379 14.81 8.81 1.29
CA ALA A 379 15.23 7.98 0.17
C ALA A 379 14.76 6.53 0.35
N HIS A 380 15.00 5.94 1.53
CA HIS A 380 14.50 4.60 1.87
C HIS A 380 12.96 4.54 1.87
N GLY A 381 12.31 5.60 2.36
CA GLY A 381 10.86 5.77 2.27
C GLY A 381 10.36 5.72 0.83
N THR A 382 11.05 6.41 -0.09
CA THR A 382 10.72 6.42 -1.52
C THR A 382 10.85 5.02 -2.16
N ILE A 383 11.94 4.29 -1.88
CA ILE A 383 12.14 2.93 -2.40
C ILE A 383 11.05 1.99 -1.86
N ARG A 384 10.70 2.11 -0.57
CA ARG A 384 9.63 1.30 0.05
C ARG A 384 8.28 1.61 -0.57
N TRP A 385 7.94 2.90 -0.71
CA TRP A 385 6.69 3.35 -1.31
C TRP A 385 6.50 2.85 -2.76
N GLN A 386 7.57 2.88 -3.56
CA GLN A 386 7.54 2.28 -4.90
C GLN A 386 7.35 0.76 -4.86
N GLY A 387 8.04 0.08 -3.94
CA GLY A 387 7.93 -1.36 -3.77
C GLY A 387 6.55 -1.84 -3.33
N GLU A 388 5.82 -1.03 -2.56
CA GLU A 388 4.42 -1.27 -2.14
C GLU A 388 3.41 -0.94 -3.27
N SER A 389 3.80 -0.05 -4.18
CA SER A 389 3.04 0.31 -5.37
C SER A 389 3.14 -0.73 -6.50
N SER A 390 4.16 -1.61 -6.47
CA SER A 390 4.30 -2.73 -7.41
C SER A 390 3.37 -3.90 -7.04
N PHE A 391 2.59 -4.35 -8.02
CA PHE A 391 1.53 -5.35 -7.86
C PHE A 391 1.99 -6.69 -7.24
N GLU A 392 3.22 -7.14 -7.53
CA GLU A 392 3.78 -8.42 -7.06
C GLU A 392 3.90 -8.56 -5.53
N ARG A 393 4.04 -7.46 -4.77
CA ARG A 393 4.25 -7.53 -3.30
C ARG A 393 2.97 -7.36 -2.48
N ARG A 394 1.86 -6.91 -3.08
CA ARG A 394 0.58 -6.74 -2.37
C ARG A 394 -0.12 -8.06 -2.03
N SER A 395 0.27 -9.14 -2.71
CA SER A 395 -0.47 -10.41 -2.66
C SER A 395 -0.06 -11.34 -1.51
N ALA A 396 1.02 -11.07 -0.76
CA ALA A 396 1.61 -12.05 0.15
C ALA A 396 2.11 -11.53 1.51
N ALA A 397 2.08 -10.22 1.79
CA ALA A 397 2.69 -9.66 3.01
C ALA A 397 1.66 -9.18 4.06
N VAL A 398 2.05 -9.33 5.33
CA VAL A 398 1.43 -8.73 6.51
C VAL A 398 1.13 -7.25 6.27
N PRO A 399 0.04 -6.69 6.86
CA PRO A 399 -0.12 -5.26 7.12
C PRO A 399 1.20 -4.52 7.36
N ARG A 400 1.72 -3.82 6.34
CA ARG A 400 2.81 -2.88 6.53
C ARG A 400 2.22 -1.49 6.67
N ALA A 401 2.81 -0.69 7.56
CA ALA A 401 2.41 0.70 7.71
C ALA A 401 2.58 1.39 6.34
N ASN A 402 1.49 1.96 5.83
CA ASN A 402 1.52 2.73 4.58
C ASN A 402 2.56 3.84 4.72
N VAL A 403 3.56 3.86 3.83
CA VAL A 403 4.49 4.98 3.73
C VAL A 403 3.72 6.18 3.15
N LEU A 404 3.69 7.28 3.87
CA LEU A 404 3.05 8.51 3.38
C LEU A 404 3.92 9.18 2.32
N LEU A 405 3.32 9.87 1.36
CA LEU A 405 4.05 10.61 0.32
C LEU A 405 5.03 11.65 0.90
N LEU A 406 4.71 12.26 2.04
CA LEU A 406 5.60 13.19 2.74
C LEU A 406 6.85 12.50 3.36
N GLN A 407 6.85 11.17 3.49
CA GLN A 407 8.02 10.38 3.87
C GLN A 407 8.90 10.03 2.66
N THR A 408 8.59 10.56 1.48
CA THR A 408 9.28 10.27 0.23
C THR A 408 9.84 11.54 -0.41
N LEU A 409 10.72 11.36 -1.40
CA LEU A 409 11.28 12.46 -2.18
C LEU A 409 10.26 13.08 -3.16
N TYR A 410 9.01 12.58 -3.21
CA TYR A 410 8.01 13.03 -4.18
C TYR A 410 7.71 14.54 -4.05
N PHE A 411 7.54 15.06 -2.83
CA PHE A 411 7.37 16.50 -2.58
C PHE A 411 8.68 17.24 -2.26
N ALA A 412 9.82 16.57 -2.30
CA ALA A 412 11.09 17.20 -1.98
C ALA A 412 11.50 18.19 -3.08
N ASN A 413 11.88 19.40 -2.66
CA ASN A 413 12.38 20.44 -3.54
C ASN A 413 13.67 19.96 -4.23
N ARG A 414 13.65 19.98 -5.56
CA ARG A 414 14.73 19.46 -6.40
C ARG A 414 16.05 20.15 -6.12
N GLU A 415 16.08 21.49 -6.07
CA GLU A 415 17.31 22.25 -5.88
C GLU A 415 17.95 21.96 -4.52
N LYS A 416 17.14 21.90 -3.45
CA LYS A 416 17.63 21.56 -2.11
C LYS A 416 18.24 20.16 -2.07
N VAL A 417 17.58 19.18 -2.69
CA VAL A 417 18.09 17.80 -2.75
C VAL A 417 19.35 17.72 -3.60
N GLU A 418 19.38 18.34 -4.78
CA GLU A 418 20.57 18.39 -5.64
C GLU A 418 21.76 19.04 -4.93
N ALA A 419 21.55 20.15 -4.22
CA ALA A 419 22.60 20.80 -3.45
C ALA A 419 23.16 19.88 -2.35
N ALA A 420 22.30 19.20 -1.60
CA ALA A 420 22.72 18.24 -0.57
C ALA A 420 23.49 17.03 -1.17
N ILE A 421 23.05 16.52 -2.33
CA ILE A 421 23.75 15.47 -3.06
C ILE A 421 25.14 15.93 -3.52
N VAL A 422 25.28 17.18 -3.97
CA VAL A 422 26.57 17.74 -4.38
C VAL A 422 27.53 17.81 -3.18
N GLU A 423 27.07 18.23 -2.00
CA GLU A 423 27.90 18.24 -0.78
C GLU A 423 28.33 16.81 -0.39
N LEU A 424 27.44 15.81 -0.51
CA LEU A 424 27.81 14.40 -0.31
C LEU A 424 28.89 13.95 -1.29
N LEU A 425 28.77 14.30 -2.58
CA LEU A 425 29.74 13.94 -3.61
C LEU A 425 31.11 14.59 -3.39
N VAL A 426 31.14 15.86 -2.97
CA VAL A 426 32.40 16.56 -2.63
C VAL A 426 33.07 15.89 -1.43
N GLY A 427 32.32 15.59 -0.38
CA GLY A 427 32.82 14.90 0.81
C GLY A 427 33.33 13.49 0.50
N LEU A 428 32.59 12.71 -0.30
CA LEU A 428 32.99 11.38 -0.74
C LEU A 428 34.29 11.42 -1.54
N ASN A 429 34.42 12.37 -2.47
CA ASN A 429 35.64 12.55 -3.25
C ASN A 429 36.85 12.90 -2.36
N TYR A 430 36.66 13.77 -1.36
CA TYR A 430 37.71 14.16 -0.44
C TYR A 430 38.15 13.01 0.47
N VAL A 431 37.20 12.37 1.17
CA VAL A 431 37.47 11.28 2.12
C VAL A 431 38.13 10.10 1.43
N TRP A 432 37.72 9.79 0.21
CA TRP A 432 38.37 8.72 -0.53
C TRP A 432 39.81 9.05 -0.90
N ARG A 433 40.10 10.25 -1.44
CA ARG A 433 41.49 10.64 -1.73
C ARG A 433 42.37 10.52 -0.50
N PHE A 434 41.86 10.93 0.66
CA PHE A 434 42.56 10.78 1.94
C PHE A 434 42.84 9.30 2.27
N GLU A 435 41.85 8.42 2.15
CA GLU A 435 42.04 6.97 2.42
C GLU A 435 42.99 6.29 1.44
N LEU A 436 43.00 6.72 0.17
CA LEU A 436 43.95 6.23 -0.82
C LEU A 436 45.39 6.62 -0.44
N CYS A 437 45.62 7.87 -0.02
CA CYS A 437 46.93 8.31 0.48
C CYS A 437 47.38 7.47 1.68
N GLN A 438 46.50 7.25 2.67
CA GLN A 438 46.84 6.41 3.82
C GLN A 438 47.15 4.96 3.45
N SER A 439 46.48 4.39 2.44
CA SER A 439 46.74 3.01 1.99
C SER A 439 48.03 2.84 1.19
N LEU A 440 48.62 3.93 0.69
CA LEU A 440 49.90 3.92 -0.01
C LEU A 440 51.09 4.15 0.94
N GLU A 441 50.82 4.69 2.14
CA GLU A 441 51.81 4.97 3.19
C GLU A 441 51.93 3.84 4.23
N ALA A 442 50.96 2.93 4.28
CA ALA A 442 50.94 1.73 5.13
C ALA A 442 51.38 0.49 4.37
#